data_AF-A0AAV5XX09-F1
#
_entry.id   AF-A0AAV5XX09-F1
#
_cell.length_a   1.000
_cell.length_b   1.000
_cell.length_c   1.000
_cell.angle_alpha   90.00
_cell.angle_beta   90.00
_cell.angle_gamma   90.00
#
_symmetry.space_group_name_H-M   'P 1'
#
loop_
_entity.id
_entity.type
_entity.pdbx_description
1 polymer ?
#
loop_
_entity_poly.entity_id
_entity_poly.type
_entity_poly.pdbx_seq_one_letter_code
_entity_poly.pdbx_strand_id
1 'polypeptide(L)' 'MIDEDAVAEAVICGPDPERHVEAIRKHVQAGYDQVCVHQIGPDQDGFLAFYEREVPPKVG' A
#
# COMPACT_ATOMS: atom_id res chain seq x y z
N MET A 1 -23.39 -3.46 4.71
CA MET A 1 -23.50 -2.48 3.61
C MET A 1 -22.21 -1.71 3.63
N ILE A 2 -21.45 -1.70 2.53
CA ILE A 2 -20.24 -0.88 2.41
C ILE A 2 -20.70 0.38 1.67
N ASP A 3 -20.55 1.53 2.32
CA ASP A 3 -20.79 2.85 1.73
C ASP A 3 -19.50 3.41 1.10
N GLU A 4 -19.60 4.55 0.42
CA GLU A 4 -18.49 5.16 -0.32
C GLU A 4 -17.30 5.50 0.61
N ASP A 5 -17.58 5.91 1.85
CA ASP A 5 -16.57 6.25 2.84
C ASP A 5 -15.82 5.00 3.30
N ALA A 6 -16.54 3.89 3.56
CA ALA A 6 -15.93 2.62 3.92
C ALA A 6 -15.02 2.04 2.81
N VAL A 7 -15.31 2.30 1.53
CA VAL A 7 -14.40 1.94 0.42
C VAL A 7 -13.17 2.84 0.42
N ALA A 8 -13.34 4.16 0.61
CA ALA A 8 -12.24 5.11 0.61
C ALA A 8 -11.24 4.88 1.76
N GLU A 9 -11.71 4.36 2.90
CA GLU A 9 -10.85 3.97 4.02
C GLU A 9 -10.13 2.64 3.79
N ALA A 10 -10.74 1.71 3.05
CA ALA A 10 -10.18 0.39 2.80
C ALA A 10 -9.16 0.36 1.63
N VAL A 11 -9.28 1.29 0.68
CA VAL A 11 -8.45 1.34 -0.53
C VAL A 11 -7.47 2.51 -0.45
N ILE A 12 -6.19 2.21 -0.50
CA ILE A 12 -5.15 3.25 -0.56
C ILE A 12 -5.07 3.79 -1.98
N CYS A 13 -5.40 5.07 -2.13
CA CYS A 13 -5.32 5.78 -3.39
C CYS A 13 -4.16 6.78 -3.38
N GLY A 14 -3.42 6.84 -4.48
CA GLY A 14 -2.41 7.87 -4.73
C GLY A 14 -0.99 7.53 -4.23
N PRO A 15 -0.05 8.46 -4.47
CA PRO A 15 1.39 8.22 -4.31
C PRO A 15 1.92 8.60 -2.91
N ASP A 16 1.09 8.53 -1.88
CA ASP A 16 1.51 8.85 -0.50
C ASP A 16 2.18 7.62 0.14
N PRO A 17 3.52 7.59 0.26
CA PRO A 17 4.22 6.41 0.74
C PRO A 17 3.93 6.07 2.21
N GLU A 18 3.55 7.06 3.03
CA GLU A 18 3.30 6.84 4.46
C GLU A 18 2.03 6.02 4.66
N ARG A 19 0.99 6.31 3.88
CA ARG A 19 -0.25 5.51 3.89
C ARG A 19 0.00 4.06 3.50
N HIS A 20 0.86 3.80 2.51
CA HIS A 20 1.26 2.44 2.12
C HIS A 20 2.03 1.73 3.24
N VAL A 21 3.00 2.40 3.85
CA VAL A 21 3.82 1.85 4.94
C VAL A 21 2.97 1.48 6.15
N GLU A 22 2.07 2.37 6.58
CA GLU A 22 1.18 2.13 7.72
C GLU A 22 0.28 0.92 7.50
N ALA A 23 -0.30 0.82 6.31
CA ALA A 23 -1.14 -0.32 5.95
C ALA A 23 -0.34 -1.63 5.94
N ILE A 24 0.85 -1.65 5.35
CA ILE A 24 1.69 -2.86 5.35
C ILE A 24 2.10 -3.23 6.78
N ARG A 25 2.54 -2.27 7.60
CA ARG A 25 2.93 -2.51 8.99
C ARG A 25 1.81 -3.15 9.81
N LYS A 26 0.55 -2.76 9.59
CA LYS A 26 -0.62 -3.39 10.24
C LYS A 26 -0.68 -4.90 9.94
N HIS A 27 -0.40 -5.31 8.72
CA HIS A 27 -0.39 -6.72 8.33
C HIS A 27 0.85 -7.44 8.87
N VAL A 28 2.03 -6.83 8.81
CA VAL A 28 3.25 -7.40 9.40
C VAL A 28 3.07 -7.64 10.91
N GLN A 29 2.51 -6.67 11.64
CA GLN A 29 2.22 -6.80 13.08
C GLN A 29 1.17 -7.89 13.38
N ALA A 30 0.29 -8.19 12.43
CA ALA A 30 -0.66 -9.30 12.54
C ALA A 30 -0.03 -10.67 12.22
N GLY A 31 1.27 -10.72 11.90
CA GLY A 31 2.02 -11.97 11.68
C GLY A 31 2.07 -12.44 10.23
N TYR A 32 1.65 -11.62 9.27
CA TYR A 32 1.79 -11.95 7.85
C TYR A 32 3.24 -11.81 7.39
N ASP A 33 3.68 -12.76 6.57
CA ASP A 33 5.04 -12.87 6.01
C ASP A 33 5.13 -12.36 4.56
N GLN A 34 4.00 -12.29 3.85
CA GLN A 34 3.93 -11.78 2.48
C GLN A 34 2.77 -10.79 2.31
N VAL A 35 3.06 -9.63 1.71
CA VAL A 35 2.05 -8.65 1.31
C VAL A 35 2.14 -8.42 -0.20
N CYS A 36 0.99 -8.46 -0.87
CA CYS A 36 0.87 -8.24 -2.31
C CYS A 36 0.17 -6.91 -2.58
N VAL A 37 0.75 -6.09 -3.46
CA VAL A 37 0.16 -4.82 -3.89
C VAL A 37 -0.37 -5.00 -5.31
N HIS A 38 -1.66 -4.74 -5.51
CA HIS A 38 -2.33 -4.94 -6.79
C HIS A 38 -2.97 -3.65 -7.30
N GLN A 39 -3.37 -3.62 -8.58
CA GLN A 39 -4.02 -2.46 -9.21
C GLN A 39 -3.15 -1.19 -9.17
N ILE A 40 -1.87 -1.33 -9.53
CA ILE A 40 -0.85 -0.26 -9.43
C ILE A 40 -0.92 0.81 -10.54
N GLY A 41 -2.02 0.84 -11.28
CA GLY A 41 -2.22 1.77 -12.40
C GLY A 41 -1.49 1.37 -13.69
N PRO A 42 -1.63 2.18 -14.76
CA PRO A 42 -1.06 1.86 -16.08
C PRO A 42 0.45 2.08 -16.17
N ASP A 43 1.04 2.94 -15.34
CA ASP A 43 2.48 3.20 -15.27
C ASP A 43 3.16 2.24 -14.28
N GLN A 44 3.41 1.02 -14.76
CA GLN A 44 4.00 -0.05 -13.94
C GLN A 44 5.43 0.29 -13.52
N ASP A 45 6.26 0.78 -14.46
CA ASP A 45 7.67 1.09 -14.20
C ASP A 45 7.81 2.25 -13.20
N GLY A 46 7.01 3.31 -13.38
CA GLY A 46 6.98 4.44 -12.45
C GLY A 46 6.53 4.02 -11.05
N PHE A 47 5.52 3.16 -10.96
CA PHE A 47 5.09 2.60 -9.67
C PHE A 47 6.20 1.79 -9.01
N LEU A 48 6.83 0.85 -9.72
CA LEU A 48 7.89 0.01 -9.14
C LEU A 48 9.06 0.86 -8.63
N ALA A 49 9.52 1.82 -9.43
CA ALA A 49 10.61 2.73 -9.06
C ALA A 49 10.26 3.62 -7.85
N PHE A 50 9.00 4.05 -7.72
CA PHE A 50 8.51 4.74 -6.53
C PHE A 50 8.46 3.80 -5.32
N TYR A 51 7.85 2.63 -5.49
CA TYR A 51 7.55 1.72 -4.40
C TYR A 51 8.83 1.17 -3.78
N GLU A 52 9.78 0.71 -4.61
CA GLU A 52 11.09 0.22 -4.15
C GLU A 52 11.86 1.25 -3.32
N ARG A 53 11.78 2.53 -3.71
CA ARG A 53 12.49 3.61 -3.04
C ARG A 53 11.83 4.04 -1.74
N GLU A 54 10.49 4.13 -1.74
CA GLU A 54 9.77 4.85 -0.68
C GLU A 54 9.13 3.96 0.39
N VAL A 55 8.87 2.69 0.11
CA VAL A 55 8.03 1.83 0.97
C VAL A 55 8.83 0.74 1.71
N PRO A 56 9.50 -0.25 1.07
CA PRO A 56 10.21 -1.30 1.77
C PRO A 56 11.19 -0.80 2.85
N PRO A 57 12.01 0.24 2.62
CA PRO A 57 12.96 0.74 3.62
C PRO A 57 12.32 1.25 4.91
N LYS A 58 11.01 1.52 4.91
CA LYS A 58 10.26 2.06 6.06
C LYS A 58 9.42 1.00 6.76
N VAL A 59 9.22 -0.19 6.18
CA VAL A 59 8.39 -1.25 6.79
C VAL A 59 9.20 -2.11 7.76
N GLY A 60 10.50 -2.31 7.51
CA GLY A 60 11.43 -3.04 8.37
C GLY A 60 12.83 -3.08 7.77
#